data_AF-A0AAD8J3T7-F1
#
_entry.id   AF-A0AAD8J3T7-F1
#
_cell.length_a   1.000
_cell.length_b   1.000
_cell.length_c   1.000
_cell.angle_alpha   90.00
_cell.angle_beta   90.00
_cell.angle_gamma   90.00
#
_symmetry.space_group_name_H-M   'P 1'
#
loop_
_entity.id
_entity.type
_entity.pdbx_description
1 polymer ?
#
loop_
_entity_poly.entity_id
_entity_poly.type
_entity_poly.pdbx_seq_one_letter_code
_entity_poly.pdbx_strand_id
1 'polypeptide(L)'
;MDNVEGPGKLEEWVSASRLANPDKLSLRHLGRPMIRPCPPEEPSRQYFEVGAAVEAWWNNCWWESFVLTGVSLSSNNDTYRVFLPGECRFENLHCKDLRVAKDWIDNTWVAVKPQPDILSVVRSCLEQREK
;
A
#
# COMPACT_ATOMS: atom_id res chain seq x y z
N MET A 1 -22.66 34.90 29.38
CA MET A 1 -21.72 33.76 29.44
C MET A 1 -21.82 33.13 28.07
N ASP A 2 -21.01 33.60 27.13
CA ASP A 2 -21.12 33.19 25.74
C ASP A 2 -20.14 32.05 25.52
N ASN A 3 -20.68 30.83 25.47
CA ASN A 3 -19.94 29.64 25.14
C ASN A 3 -19.72 29.61 23.62
N VAL A 4 -18.59 30.14 23.16
CA VAL A 4 -18.14 30.00 21.76
C VAL A 4 -17.10 28.90 21.71
N GLU A 5 -17.56 27.66 21.62
CA GLU A 5 -16.73 26.53 21.18
C GLU A 5 -17.28 26.04 19.84
N GLY A 6 -16.93 26.79 18.78
CA GLY A 6 -17.07 26.31 17.41
C GLY A 6 -16.12 25.13 17.17
N PRO A 7 -16.37 24.26 16.18
CA PRO A 7 -15.53 23.11 15.90
C PRO A 7 -14.11 23.60 15.55
N GLY A 8 -13.21 23.52 16.52
CA GLY A 8 -11.83 23.96 16.38
C GLY A 8 -11.17 23.21 15.23
N LYS A 9 -10.63 23.95 14.25
CA LYS A 9 -9.84 23.36 13.17
C LYS A 9 -8.57 22.78 13.78
N LEU A 10 -8.50 21.45 13.86
CA LEU A 10 -7.32 20.74 14.35
C LEU A 10 -6.25 20.76 13.26
N GLU A 11 -5.16 21.50 13.48
CA GLU A 11 -3.99 21.55 12.60
C GLU A 11 -2.76 21.01 13.36
N GLU A 12 -2.00 20.12 12.73
CA GLU A 12 -0.75 19.57 13.27
C GLU A 12 0.38 19.86 12.28
N TRP A 13 1.49 20.42 12.77
CA TRP A 13 2.70 20.64 11.98
C TRP A 13 3.59 19.41 12.08
N VAL A 14 3.85 18.75 10.94
CA VAL A 14 4.77 17.61 10.84
C VAL A 14 5.96 17.97 9.97
N SER A 15 7.18 17.59 10.40
CA SER A 15 8.37 17.78 9.56
C SER A 15 8.30 16.90 8.32
N ALA A 16 8.54 17.48 7.14
CA ALA A 16 8.66 16.73 5.89
C ALA A 16 9.87 15.77 5.88
N SER A 17 10.87 16.02 6.74
CA SER A 17 12.04 15.15 6.88
C SER A 17 11.80 13.96 7.83
N ARG A 18 10.60 13.83 8.39
CA ARG A 18 10.30 12.72 9.30
C ARG A 18 10.33 11.41 8.52
N LEU A 19 11.16 10.49 8.98
CA LEU A 19 11.36 9.18 8.35
C LEU A 19 10.33 8.19 8.87
N ALA A 20 9.89 7.29 7.99
CA ALA A 20 9.05 6.18 8.35
C ALA A 20 9.84 5.19 9.21
N ASN A 21 9.19 4.65 10.24
CA ASN A 21 9.73 3.51 10.97
C ASN A 21 9.87 2.30 10.02
N PRO A 22 10.83 1.40 10.27
CA PRO A 22 10.90 0.12 9.57
C PRO A 22 9.55 -0.61 9.67
N ASP A 23 9.03 -1.10 8.54
CA ASP A 23 7.84 -1.94 8.57
C ASP A 23 8.20 -3.35 9.06
N LYS A 24 7.22 -4.04 9.66
CA LYS A 24 7.44 -5.35 10.30
C LYS A 24 7.91 -6.43 9.33
N LEU A 25 7.65 -6.27 8.04
CA LEU A 25 7.93 -7.25 7.01
C LEU A 25 9.17 -6.87 6.19
N SER A 26 9.81 -5.74 6.53
CA SER A 26 10.95 -5.14 5.80
C SER A 26 10.72 -5.03 4.29
N LEU A 27 9.49 -4.73 3.90
CA LEU A 27 9.07 -4.68 2.50
C LEU A 27 9.42 -3.35 1.85
N ARG A 28 9.28 -2.26 2.61
CA ARG A 28 9.52 -0.90 2.15
C ARG A 28 10.97 -0.52 2.40
N HIS A 29 11.44 0.46 1.65
CA HIS A 29 12.78 0.98 1.84
C HIS A 29 12.90 1.63 3.22
N LEU A 30 13.99 1.28 3.92
CA LEU A 30 14.33 1.83 5.22
C LEU A 30 14.65 3.32 5.10
N GLY A 31 14.20 4.10 6.07
CA GLY A 31 14.51 5.54 6.12
C GLY A 31 13.83 6.37 5.03
N ARG A 32 12.80 5.84 4.35
CA ARG A 32 11.99 6.66 3.43
C ARG A 32 11.26 7.77 4.20
N PRO A 33 11.06 8.97 3.62
CA PRO A 33 10.22 10.00 4.22
C PRO A 33 8.76 9.54 4.37
N MET A 34 8.09 9.99 5.43
CA MET A 34 6.65 9.73 5.62
C MET A 34 5.77 10.59 4.68
N ILE A 35 6.29 11.74 4.25
CA ILE A 35 5.63 12.63 3.29
C ILE A 35 6.36 12.50 1.95
N ARG A 36 5.59 12.29 0.89
CA ARG A 36 6.12 12.14 -0.48
C ARG A 36 5.23 12.89 -1.48
N PRO A 37 5.78 13.30 -2.63
CA PRO A 37 4.97 13.86 -3.72
C PRO A 37 3.90 12.88 -4.21
N CYS A 38 3.04 13.33 -5.12
CA CYS A 38 2.19 12.40 -5.88
C CYS A 38 3.09 11.55 -6.82
N PRO A 39 2.92 10.21 -6.87
CA PRO A 39 3.66 9.41 -7.82
C PRO A 39 3.27 9.75 -9.27
N PRO A 40 4.16 9.50 -10.25
CA PRO A 40 3.87 9.71 -11.66
C PRO A 40 2.67 8.86 -12.09
N GLU A 41 1.94 9.35 -13.10
CA GLU A 41 0.86 8.57 -13.70
C GLU A 41 1.42 7.28 -14.32
N GLU A 42 0.73 6.18 -14.03
CA GLU A 42 1.02 4.86 -14.61
C GLU A 42 0.08 4.60 -15.80
N PRO A 43 0.44 3.66 -16.68
CA PRO A 43 -0.46 3.23 -17.76
C PRO A 43 -1.83 2.80 -17.21
N SER A 44 -2.89 3.12 -17.94
CA SER A 44 -4.27 2.80 -17.55
C SER A 44 -4.55 1.29 -17.41
N ARG A 45 -3.72 0.45 -18.03
CA ARG A 45 -3.78 -1.00 -17.93
C ARG A 45 -2.39 -1.57 -17.74
N GLN A 46 -2.17 -2.21 -16.59
CA GLN A 46 -0.95 -2.92 -16.25
C GLN A 46 -1.31 -4.33 -15.78
N TYR A 47 -0.45 -5.28 -16.13
CA TYR A 47 -0.56 -6.65 -15.64
C TYR A 47 0.39 -6.85 -14.47
N PHE A 48 -0.11 -7.48 -13.40
CA PHE A 48 0.67 -7.76 -12.21
C PHE A 48 0.87 -9.25 -12.04
N GLU A 49 2.10 -9.64 -11.72
CA GLU A 49 2.45 -11.03 -11.42
C GLU A 49 2.16 -11.36 -9.94
N VAL A 50 2.00 -12.63 -9.62
CA VAL A 50 1.89 -13.07 -8.23
C VAL A 50 3.16 -12.68 -7.47
N GLY A 51 2.99 -12.11 -6.28
CA GLY A 51 4.07 -11.55 -5.48
C GLY A 51 4.44 -10.10 -5.82
N ALA A 52 3.88 -9.51 -6.87
CA ALA A 52 4.11 -8.09 -7.17
C ALA A 52 3.67 -7.20 -5.99
N ALA A 53 4.54 -6.26 -5.60
CA ALA A 53 4.23 -5.24 -4.60
C ALA A 53 3.41 -4.12 -5.27
N VAL A 54 2.20 -3.90 -4.78
CA VAL A 54 1.25 -2.94 -5.34
C VAL A 54 0.66 -2.06 -4.25
N GLU A 55 0.32 -0.83 -4.60
CA GLU A 55 -0.53 0.01 -3.77
C GLU A 55 -1.99 -0.19 -4.23
N ALA A 56 -2.83 -0.63 -3.31
CA ALA A 56 -4.23 -0.94 -3.53
C ALA A 56 -5.12 0.22 -3.08
N TRP A 57 -5.97 0.72 -3.97
CA TRP A 57 -7.00 1.69 -3.63
C TRP A 57 -8.15 0.99 -2.91
N TRP A 58 -8.21 1.19 -1.59
CA TRP A 58 -9.22 0.59 -0.73
C TRP A 58 -9.57 1.54 0.41
N ASN A 59 -10.86 1.64 0.77
CA ASN A 59 -11.35 2.57 1.79
C ASN A 59 -10.87 4.02 1.62
N ASN A 60 -10.90 4.54 0.39
CA ASN A 60 -10.51 5.91 0.04
C ASN A 60 -9.04 6.27 0.30
N CYS A 61 -8.14 5.28 0.36
CA CYS A 61 -6.70 5.53 0.40
C CYS A 61 -5.90 4.42 -0.30
N TRP A 62 -4.60 4.67 -0.50
CA TRP A 62 -3.66 3.73 -1.10
C TRP A 62 -2.98 2.88 -0.01
N TRP A 63 -3.28 1.59 0.00
CA TRP A 63 -2.74 0.60 0.94
C TRP A 63 -1.59 -0.17 0.34
N GLU A 64 -0.59 -0.48 1.15
CA GLU A 64 0.44 -1.45 0.77
C GLU A 64 -0.16 -2.85 0.65
N SER A 65 0.16 -3.56 -0.45
CA SER A 65 -0.38 -4.88 -0.71
C SER A 65 0.47 -5.70 -1.67
N PHE A 66 0.16 -7.00 -1.77
CA PHE A 66 0.78 -7.93 -2.72
C PHE A 66 -0.26 -8.68 -3.53
N VAL A 67 0.04 -8.95 -4.78
CA VAL A 67 -0.80 -9.80 -5.62
C VAL A 67 -0.65 -11.27 -5.22
N LEU A 68 -1.77 -11.96 -4.97
CA LEU A 68 -1.83 -13.38 -4.63
C LEU A 68 -2.18 -14.27 -5.81
N THR A 69 -3.06 -13.79 -6.68
CA THR A 69 -3.46 -14.51 -7.88
C THR A 69 -3.49 -13.54 -9.06
N GLY A 70 -3.06 -14.01 -10.22
CA GLY A 70 -3.21 -13.26 -11.47
C GLY A 70 -4.69 -13.08 -11.86
N VAL A 71 -4.90 -12.40 -13.00
CA VAL A 71 -6.23 -12.07 -13.54
C VAL A 71 -7.09 -13.33 -13.68
N SER A 72 -8.32 -13.30 -13.15
CA SER A 72 -9.28 -14.40 -13.35
C SER A 72 -9.67 -14.51 -14.82
N LEU A 73 -9.42 -15.67 -15.43
CA LEU A 73 -9.71 -15.95 -16.85
C LEU A 73 -11.22 -16.10 -17.15
N SER A 74 -12.08 -16.03 -16.14
CA SER A 74 -13.53 -16.10 -16.31
C SER A 74 -14.08 -14.74 -16.78
N SER A 75 -13.95 -14.47 -18.09
CA SER A 75 -14.65 -13.42 -18.85
C SER A 75 -14.64 -12.00 -18.25
N ASN A 76 -13.85 -11.11 -18.85
CA ASN A 76 -13.89 -9.64 -18.69
C ASN A 76 -13.48 -9.01 -17.36
N ASN A 77 -13.10 -9.75 -16.32
CA ASN A 77 -12.70 -9.13 -15.07
C ASN A 77 -11.17 -9.06 -14.94
N ASP A 78 -10.61 -7.87 -15.21
CA ASP A 78 -9.25 -7.45 -14.85
C ASP A 78 -9.11 -7.31 -13.31
N THR A 79 -9.56 -8.32 -12.56
CA THR A 79 -9.59 -8.34 -11.10
C THR A 79 -8.46 -9.21 -10.57
N TYR A 80 -7.77 -8.69 -9.55
CA TYR A 80 -6.71 -9.38 -8.82
C TYR A 80 -7.15 -9.64 -7.40
N ARG A 81 -6.69 -10.76 -6.84
CA ARG A 81 -6.73 -10.97 -5.40
C ARG A 81 -5.45 -10.45 -4.79
N VAL A 82 -5.55 -9.54 -3.83
CA VAL A 82 -4.41 -8.94 -3.13
C VAL A 82 -4.43 -9.24 -1.63
N PHE A 83 -3.27 -9.21 -1.00
CA PHE A 83 -3.10 -9.30 0.45
C PHE A 83 -2.63 -7.95 1.01
N LEU A 84 -3.34 -7.42 2.00
CA LEU A 84 -3.00 -6.21 2.74
C LEU A 84 -2.38 -6.63 4.07
N PRO A 85 -1.05 -6.62 4.22
CA PRO A 85 -0.38 -7.12 5.42
C PRO A 85 -0.69 -6.31 6.68
N GLY A 86 -0.84 -4.98 6.55
CA GLY A 86 -1.18 -4.10 7.69
C GLY A 86 -2.52 -4.42 8.33
N GLU A 87 -3.49 -4.87 7.52
CA GLU A 87 -4.84 -5.24 7.95
C GLU A 87 -5.01 -6.76 8.12
N CYS A 88 -3.97 -7.54 7.79
CA CYS A 88 -4.01 -9.00 7.72
C CYS A 88 -5.28 -9.51 6.99
N ARG A 89 -5.52 -8.96 5.79
CA ARG A 89 -6.78 -9.14 5.03
C ARG A 89 -6.52 -9.37 3.54
N PHE A 90 -7.49 -10.00 2.87
CA PHE A 90 -7.50 -10.20 1.42
C PHE A 90 -8.59 -9.37 0.77
N GLU A 91 -8.30 -8.79 -0.40
CA GLU A 91 -9.26 -8.03 -1.20
C GLU A 91 -9.25 -8.49 -2.66
N ASN A 92 -10.39 -8.32 -3.35
CA ASN A 92 -10.48 -8.50 -4.79
C ASN A 92 -10.67 -7.13 -5.43
N LEU A 93 -9.69 -6.66 -6.20
CA LEU A 93 -9.65 -5.30 -6.74
C LEU A 93 -9.45 -5.31 -8.24
N HIS A 94 -10.08 -4.37 -8.94
CA HIS A 94 -9.87 -4.19 -10.37
C HIS A 94 -8.47 -3.61 -10.62
N CYS A 95 -7.88 -3.87 -11.78
CA CYS A 95 -6.53 -3.41 -12.14
C CYS A 95 -6.35 -1.88 -12.07
N LYS A 96 -7.46 -1.13 -12.20
CA LYS A 96 -7.49 0.34 -12.13
C LYS A 96 -7.35 0.86 -10.69
N ASP A 97 -7.67 0.00 -9.73
CA ASP A 97 -7.59 0.26 -8.30
C ASP A 97 -6.24 -0.24 -7.75
N LEU A 98 -5.30 -0.60 -8.64
CA LEU A 98 -3.95 -1.03 -8.31
C LEU A 98 -2.93 -0.17 -9.04
N ARG A 99 -1.79 0.07 -8.40
CA ARG A 99 -0.60 0.65 -9.03
C ARG A 99 0.66 0.02 -8.48
N VAL A 100 1.78 0.13 -9.19
CA VAL A 100 3.08 -0.31 -8.69
C VAL A 100 3.38 0.41 -7.36
N ALA A 101 3.74 -0.36 -6.33
CA ALA A 101 4.21 0.22 -5.08
C ALA A 101 5.58 0.89 -5.31
N LYS A 102 5.71 2.16 -4.94
CA LYS A 102 6.96 2.92 -5.05
C LYS A 102 7.25 3.70 -3.78
N ASP A 103 8.52 3.79 -3.41
CA ASP A 103 8.99 4.67 -2.35
C ASP A 103 9.65 5.92 -2.92
N TRP A 104 9.56 7.01 -2.18
CA TRP A 104 10.25 8.26 -2.50
C TRP A 104 11.58 8.29 -1.76
N ILE A 105 12.68 8.23 -2.50
CA ILE A 105 14.04 8.09 -1.96
C ILE A 105 14.95 9.00 -2.76
N ASP A 106 15.75 9.83 -2.09
CA ASP A 106 16.73 10.72 -2.72
C ASP A 106 16.17 11.48 -3.93
N ASN A 107 14.98 12.05 -3.75
CA ASN A 107 14.24 12.80 -4.76
C ASN A 107 13.83 11.99 -6.01
N THR A 108 13.70 10.68 -5.89
CA THR A 108 13.27 9.79 -6.98
C THR A 108 12.25 8.76 -6.52
N TRP A 109 11.44 8.28 -7.47
CA TRP A 109 10.49 7.19 -7.24
C TRP A 109 11.15 5.83 -7.52
N VAL A 110 11.25 4.99 -6.50
CA VAL A 110 11.88 3.67 -6.56
C VAL A 110 10.84 2.59 -6.36
N ALA A 111 10.74 1.64 -7.29
CA ALA A 111 9.81 0.52 -7.15
C ALA A 111 10.15 -0.35 -5.94
N VAL A 112 9.11 -0.72 -5.18
CA VAL A 112 9.22 -1.70 -4.11
C VAL A 112 9.44 -3.08 -4.73
N LYS A 113 10.34 -3.86 -4.14
CA LYS A 113 10.67 -5.18 -4.67
C LYS A 113 9.46 -6.13 -4.55
N PRO A 114 9.21 -6.98 -5.56
CA PRO A 114 8.22 -8.04 -5.43
C PRO A 114 8.65 -9.03 -4.35
N GLN A 115 7.66 -9.68 -3.75
CA GLN A 115 7.83 -10.78 -2.80
C GLN A 115 7.37 -12.09 -3.45
N PRO A 116 8.27 -12.87 -4.07
CA PRO A 116 7.90 -14.13 -4.69
C PRO A 116 7.41 -15.17 -3.67
N ASP A 117 7.91 -15.14 -2.43
CA ASP A 117 7.41 -15.99 -1.34
C ASP A 117 6.31 -15.30 -0.54
N ILE A 118 5.25 -14.91 -1.24
CA ILE A 118 4.12 -14.21 -0.62
C ILE A 118 3.38 -15.06 0.42
N LEU A 119 3.43 -16.38 0.28
CA LEU A 119 2.79 -17.30 1.22
C LEU A 119 3.45 -17.25 2.60
N SER A 120 4.78 -17.10 2.65
CA SER A 120 5.51 -16.91 3.91
C SER A 120 5.10 -15.60 4.61
N VAL A 121 4.94 -14.52 3.86
CA VAL A 121 4.45 -13.24 4.40
C VAL A 121 3.04 -13.38 4.97
N VAL A 122 2.13 -14.02 4.23
CA VAL A 122 0.76 -14.27 4.71
C VAL A 122 0.77 -15.07 6.00
N ARG A 123 1.55 -16.17 6.07
CA ARG A 123 1.67 -16.98 7.28
C ARG A 123 2.19 -16.16 8.47
N SER A 124 3.28 -15.43 8.28
CA SER A 124 3.85 -14.56 9.31
C SER A 124 2.83 -13.53 9.83
N CYS A 125 2.03 -12.92 8.95
CA CYS A 125 1.00 -11.98 9.36
C CYS A 125 -0.14 -12.64 10.16
N LEU A 126 -0.54 -13.85 9.79
CA LEU A 126 -1.59 -14.59 10.50
C LEU A 126 -1.11 -15.00 11.90
N GLU A 127 0.11 -15.53 12.02
CA GLU A 127 0.71 -15.92 13.31
C GLU A 127 0.87 -14.74 14.28
N GLN A 128 1.14 -13.54 13.77
CA GLN A 128 1.24 -12.33 14.59
C GLN A 128 -0.12 -11.82 15.09
N ARG A 129 -1.22 -12.20 14.44
CA ARG A 129 -2.58 -11.78 14.83
C ARG A 129 -3.17 -12.64 15.95
N GLU A 130 -2.67 -13.87 16.11
CA GLU A 130 -3.11 -14.81 17.14
C GLU A 130 -2.44 -14.57 18.50
N LYS A 131 -1.50 -13.63 18.59
CA LYS A 131 -0.82 -13.20 19.83
C LYS A 131 -1.43 -11.90 20.37
#